data_AF-A0A519SGV6-F1
#
_entry.id   AF-A0A519SGV6-F1
#
_cell.length_a   1.000
_cell.length_b   1.000
_cell.length_c   1.000
_cell.angle_alpha   90.00
_cell.angle_beta   90.00
_cell.angle_gamma   90.00
#
_symmetry.space_group_name_H-M   'P 1'
#
loop_
_entity.id
_entity.type
_entity.pdbx_description
1 polymer ?
#
loop_
_entity_poly.entity_id
_entity_poly.type
_entity_poly.pdbx_seq_one_letter_code
_entity_poly.pdbx_strand_id
1 'polypeptide(L)'
;MDRTYLVIDIAEFQFLDVKTIIIAFIIVFLIGQLILQTYNFAYILLLLIYGLDAVVTIGFRLIRKENIFEAHRSHFYQYLANERKWPHLVVSGLYFLIQVTINFIVVFLVKESYFLAAALIIAVGVIFLVVRFTVEGKKKLTGN
;
A
#
# COMPACT_ATOMS: atom_id res chain seq x y z
N MET A 1 -36.21 -6.63 7.41
CA MET A 1 -34.74 -6.81 7.50
C MET A 1 -34.49 -7.49 8.83
N ASP A 2 -34.24 -8.80 8.80
CA ASP A 2 -34.35 -9.69 9.96
C ASP A 2 -33.02 -9.72 10.75
N ARG A 3 -33.09 -9.74 12.09
CA ARG A 3 -31.93 -9.54 12.99
C ARG A 3 -30.86 -10.63 12.82
N THR A 4 -31.25 -11.79 12.33
CA THR A 4 -30.36 -12.93 12.05
C THR A 4 -29.32 -12.60 10.98
N TYR A 5 -29.72 -11.89 9.92
CA TYR A 5 -28.77 -11.44 8.89
C TYR A 5 -27.81 -10.39 9.44
N LEU A 6 -28.28 -9.53 10.34
CA LEU A 6 -27.48 -8.47 10.94
C LEU A 6 -26.38 -9.02 11.86
N VAL A 7 -26.65 -10.13 12.56
CA VAL A 7 -25.63 -10.82 13.39
C VAL A 7 -24.58 -11.55 12.54
N ILE A 8 -25.01 -12.19 11.44
CA ILE A 8 -24.10 -12.90 10.52
C ILE A 8 -23.18 -11.91 9.80
N ASP A 9 -23.70 -10.78 9.31
CA ASP A 9 -22.92 -9.73 8.62
C ASP A 9 -21.86 -9.11 9.55
N ILE A 10 -22.22 -8.85 10.82
CA ILE A 10 -21.29 -8.32 11.82
C ILE A 10 -20.19 -9.35 12.14
N ALA A 11 -20.55 -10.63 12.28
CA ALA A 11 -19.57 -11.68 12.54
C ALA A 11 -18.60 -11.84 11.37
N GLU A 12 -19.09 -11.92 10.13
CA GLU A 12 -18.27 -12.03 8.92
C GLU A 12 -17.32 -10.83 8.76
N PHE A 13 -17.80 -9.62 9.05
CA PHE A 13 -17.00 -8.41 9.06
C PHE A 13 -15.87 -8.47 10.10
N GLN A 14 -16.16 -8.86 11.35
CA GLN A 14 -15.15 -9.03 12.40
C GLN A 14 -14.10 -10.11 12.03
N PHE A 15 -14.53 -11.22 11.42
CA PHE A 15 -13.61 -12.26 10.97
C PHE A 15 -12.71 -11.79 9.82
N LEU A 16 -13.19 -10.90 8.94
CA LEU A 16 -12.38 -10.33 7.86
C LEU A 16 -11.24 -9.45 8.41
N ASP A 17 -11.52 -8.64 9.44
CA ASP A 17 -10.53 -7.78 10.09
C ASP A 17 -9.46 -8.60 10.83
N VAL A 18 -9.88 -9.61 11.60
CA VAL A 18 -8.95 -10.49 12.35
C VAL A 18 -8.04 -11.26 11.39
N LYS A 19 -8.59 -11.82 10.31
CA LYS A 19 -7.81 -12.57 9.31
C LYS A 19 -6.78 -11.68 8.61
N THR A 20 -7.14 -10.44 8.29
CA THR A 20 -6.23 -9.50 7.61
C THR A 20 -5.03 -9.14 8.49
N ILE A 21 -5.27 -8.88 9.79
CA ILE A 21 -4.20 -8.60 10.76
C ILE A 21 -3.26 -9.81 10.91
N ILE A 22 -3.82 -11.02 10.97
CA ILE A 22 -3.03 -12.25 11.07
C ILE A 22 -2.14 -12.44 9.84
N ILE A 23 -2.67 -12.24 8.63
CA ILE A 23 -1.89 -12.37 7.38
C ILE A 23 -0.76 -11.34 7.36
N ALA A 24 -1.04 -10.09 7.71
CA ALA A 24 -0.01 -9.04 7.79
C ALA A 24 1.10 -9.40 8.78
N PHE A 25 0.71 -9.92 9.96
CA PHE A 25 1.67 -10.36 10.98
C PHE A 25 2.55 -11.51 10.48
N ILE A 26 1.97 -12.52 9.83
CA ILE A 26 2.73 -13.65 9.24
C ILE A 26 3.73 -13.13 8.20
N ILE A 27 3.33 -12.23 7.31
CA ILE A 27 4.22 -11.68 6.27
C ILE A 27 5.39 -10.93 6.91
N VAL A 28 5.12 -10.04 7.87
CA VAL A 28 6.17 -9.28 8.56
C VAL A 28 7.09 -10.21 9.35
N PHE A 29 6.54 -11.23 10.02
CA PHE A 29 7.33 -12.22 10.74
C PHE A 29 8.28 -12.99 9.81
N LEU A 30 7.80 -13.46 8.65
CA LEU A 30 8.63 -14.17 7.67
C LEU A 30 9.73 -13.29 7.08
N ILE A 31 9.42 -12.02 6.76
CA ILE A 31 10.43 -11.06 6.28
C ILE A 31 11.44 -10.75 7.38
N GLY A 32 10.99 -10.60 8.63
CA GLY A 32 11.88 -10.42 9.78
C GLY A 32 12.84 -11.59 9.97
N GLN A 33 12.33 -12.83 9.89
CA GLN A 33 13.15 -14.04 9.92
C GLN A 33 14.17 -14.06 8.76
N LEU A 34 13.75 -13.70 7.55
CA LEU A 34 14.63 -13.62 6.38
C LEU A 34 15.77 -12.61 6.58
N ILE A 35 15.47 -11.42 7.11
CA ILE A 35 16.47 -10.39 7.41
C ILE A 35 17.46 -10.89 8.46
N LEU A 36 16.98 -11.56 9.52
CA LEU A 36 17.85 -12.08 10.58
C LEU A 36 18.76 -13.23 10.10
N GLN A 37 18.29 -14.06 9.17
CA GLN A 37 19.10 -15.15 8.61
C GLN A 37 20.12 -14.65 7.58
N THR A 38 19.77 -13.65 6.79
CA THR A 38 20.63 -13.12 5.72
C THR A 38 21.48 -11.94 6.15
N TYR A 39 21.24 -11.38 7.34
CA TYR A 39 21.82 -10.13 7.84
C TYR A 39 21.63 -8.92 6.91
N ASN A 40 20.65 -9.01 6.00
CA ASN A 40 20.46 -8.03 4.95
C ASN A 40 19.11 -7.30 5.12
N PHE A 41 19.20 -6.03 5.51
CA PHE A 41 18.04 -5.17 5.70
C PHE A 41 17.31 -4.81 4.39
N ALA A 42 17.92 -5.01 3.22
CA ALA A 42 17.29 -4.70 1.93
C ALA A 42 16.01 -5.52 1.68
N TYR A 43 15.83 -6.67 2.34
CA TYR A 43 14.60 -7.47 2.22
C TYR A 43 13.37 -6.78 2.81
N ILE A 44 13.52 -5.71 3.61
CA ILE A 44 12.38 -4.87 4.01
C ILE A 44 11.69 -4.24 2.78
N LEU A 45 12.41 -4.08 1.67
CA LEU A 45 11.89 -3.55 0.40
C LEU A 45 10.87 -4.47 -0.26
N LEU A 46 10.70 -5.71 0.20
CA LEU A 46 9.57 -6.55 -0.21
C LEU A 46 8.22 -5.93 0.19
N LEU A 47 8.20 -5.04 1.19
CA LEU A 47 7.03 -4.26 1.60
C LEU A 47 6.98 -2.86 0.97
N LEU A 48 7.85 -2.55 0.01
CA LEU A 48 8.06 -1.17 -0.47
C LEU A 48 6.80 -0.53 -1.03
N ILE A 49 6.05 -1.19 -1.91
CA ILE A 49 4.87 -0.59 -2.56
C ILE A 49 3.76 -0.32 -1.54
N TYR A 50 3.49 -1.27 -0.65
CA TYR A 50 2.52 -1.08 0.43
C TYR A 50 2.95 0.02 1.40
N GLY A 51 4.20 0.00 1.85
CA GLY A 51 4.75 1.00 2.76
C GLY A 51 4.75 2.40 2.14
N LEU A 52 5.09 2.51 0.85
CA LEU A 52 5.08 3.77 0.12
C LEU A 52 3.65 4.32 -0.01
N ASP A 53 2.67 3.50 -0.38
CA ASP A 53 1.27 3.95 -0.47
C ASP A 53 0.75 4.43 0.89
N ALA A 54 1.04 3.69 1.97
CA ALA A 54 0.66 4.07 3.32
C ALA A 54 1.31 5.40 3.75
N VAL A 55 2.64 5.52 3.62
CA VAL A 55 3.39 6.72 4.02
C VAL A 55 2.96 7.94 3.21
N VAL A 56 2.84 7.80 1.89
CA VAL A 56 2.42 8.90 1.00
C VAL A 56 0.99 9.31 1.30
N THR A 57 0.08 8.36 1.55
CA THR A 57 -1.31 8.68 1.91
C THR A 57 -1.40 9.41 3.25
N ILE A 58 -0.66 8.98 4.27
CA ILE A 58 -0.59 9.68 5.56
C ILE A 58 0.03 11.08 5.39
N GLY A 59 1.09 11.19 4.59
CA GLY A 59 1.75 12.47 4.30
C GLY A 59 0.83 13.47 3.62
N PHE A 60 0.05 13.06 2.62
CA PHE A 60 -0.94 13.93 1.99
C PHE A 60 -2.05 14.38 2.95
N ARG A 61 -2.51 13.50 3.84
CA ARG A 61 -3.48 13.86 4.88
C ARG A 61 -2.93 14.94 5.81
N LEU A 62 -1.65 14.82 6.20
CA LEU A 62 -0.98 15.82 7.04
C LEU A 62 -0.86 17.18 6.32
N ILE A 63 -0.52 17.18 5.03
CA ILE A 63 -0.39 18.41 4.22
C ILE A 63 -1.74 19.12 4.07
N ARG A 64 -2.84 18.38 3.91
CA ARG A 64 -4.20 18.94 3.81
C ARG A 64 -4.77 19.45 5.14
N LYS A 65 -4.04 19.28 6.26
CA LYS A 65 -4.50 19.58 7.63
C LYS A 65 -5.88 18.96 7.95
N GLU A 66 -6.21 17.86 7.29
CA GLU A 66 -7.39 17.07 7.61
C GLU A 66 -7.11 16.29 8.89
N ASN A 67 -8.13 16.12 9.74
CA ASN A 67 -7.97 15.33 10.96
C ASN A 67 -7.55 13.90 10.59
N ILE A 68 -6.33 13.52 10.99
CA ILE A 68 -5.75 12.19 10.70
C ILE A 68 -6.57 11.07 11.37
N PHE A 69 -7.35 11.44 12.39
CA PHE A 69 -8.29 10.59 13.13
C PHE A 69 -9.72 10.59 12.58
N GLU A 70 -10.06 11.48 11.65
CA GLU A 70 -11.34 11.41 10.95
C GLU A 70 -11.21 10.43 9.78
N ALA A 71 -12.14 9.46 9.72
CA ALA A 71 -12.20 8.47 8.65
C ALA A 71 -12.65 9.10 7.32
N HIS A 72 -11.83 10.00 6.75
CA HIS A 72 -12.03 10.48 5.39
C HIS A 72 -11.69 9.34 4.42
N ARG A 73 -12.76 8.73 3.89
CA ARG A 73 -12.78 7.58 2.99
C ARG A 73 -12.21 7.93 1.61
N SER A 74 -10.90 7.95 1.47
CA SER A 74 -10.24 8.17 0.16
C SER A 74 -8.86 7.54 0.12
N HIS A 75 -8.78 6.22 0.29
CA HIS A 75 -7.57 5.50 -0.15
C HIS A 75 -7.45 5.63 -1.68
N PHE A 76 -6.23 5.78 -2.21
CA PHE A 76 -6.00 6.02 -3.65
C PHE A 76 -6.63 4.93 -4.52
N TYR A 77 -6.66 3.69 -4.04
CA TYR A 77 -7.40 2.58 -4.65
C TYR A 77 -8.91 2.85 -4.77
N GLN A 78 -9.56 3.33 -3.71
CA GLN A 78 -10.99 3.68 -3.71
C GLN A 78 -11.25 4.89 -4.62
N TYR A 79 -10.33 5.84 -4.67
CA TYR A 79 -10.40 6.96 -5.61
C TYR A 79 -10.34 6.48 -7.07
N LEU A 80 -9.40 5.59 -7.42
CA LEU A 80 -9.29 5.04 -8.77
C LEU A 80 -10.56 4.27 -9.19
N ALA A 81 -11.08 3.45 -8.27
CA ALA A 81 -12.20 2.61 -8.62
C ALA A 81 -13.54 3.36 -8.60
N ASN A 82 -13.74 4.29 -7.67
CA ASN A 82 -15.02 5.00 -7.51
C ASN A 82 -15.08 6.33 -8.27
N GLU A 83 -14.04 7.19 -8.18
CA GLU A 83 -14.04 8.51 -8.86
C GLU A 83 -13.63 8.40 -10.34
N ARG A 84 -12.67 7.52 -10.68
CA ARG A 84 -12.23 7.31 -12.07
C ARG A 84 -12.98 6.18 -12.79
N LYS A 85 -13.87 5.45 -12.09
CA LYS A 85 -14.66 4.31 -12.60
C LYS A 85 -13.80 3.19 -13.20
N TRP A 86 -12.57 3.01 -12.72
CA TRP A 86 -11.75 1.90 -13.19
C TRP A 86 -12.27 0.58 -12.60
N PRO A 87 -12.26 -0.52 -13.36
CA PRO A 87 -12.67 -1.82 -12.82
C PRO A 87 -11.75 -2.20 -11.65
N HIS A 88 -12.32 -2.52 -10.49
CA HIS A 88 -11.57 -2.93 -9.29
C HIS A 88 -10.57 -4.06 -9.57
N LEU A 89 -10.92 -4.99 -10.48
CA LEU A 89 -10.04 -6.06 -10.94
C LEU A 89 -8.78 -5.54 -11.64
N VAL A 90 -8.89 -4.51 -12.48
CA VAL A 90 -7.76 -3.92 -13.21
C VAL A 90 -6.83 -3.22 -12.23
N VAL A 91 -7.39 -2.48 -11.26
CA VAL A 91 -6.59 -1.78 -10.25
C VAL A 91 -5.86 -2.77 -9.35
N SER A 92 -6.57 -3.78 -8.82
CA SER A 92 -5.97 -4.83 -7.98
C SER A 92 -4.90 -5.62 -8.75
N GLY A 93 -5.17 -5.98 -10.00
CA GLY A 93 -4.22 -6.69 -10.86
C GLY A 93 -2.95 -5.88 -11.13
N LEU A 94 -3.09 -4.56 -11.36
CA LEU A 94 -1.95 -3.67 -11.56
C LEU A 94 -1.09 -3.57 -10.29
N TYR A 95 -1.71 -3.38 -9.12
CA TYR A 95 -1.01 -3.34 -7.84
C TYR A 95 -0.28 -4.65 -7.56
N PHE A 96 -0.92 -5.80 -7.81
CA PHE A 96 -0.30 -7.11 -7.68
C PHE A 96 0.90 -7.27 -8.61
N LEU A 97 0.76 -6.90 -9.89
CA LEU A 97 1.83 -7.03 -10.88
C LEU A 97 3.03 -6.14 -10.56
N ILE A 98 2.78 -4.89 -10.15
CA ILE A 98 3.84 -3.98 -9.71
C ILE A 98 4.55 -4.54 -8.47
N GLN A 99 3.80 -5.00 -7.47
CA GLN A 99 4.36 -5.57 -6.24
C GLN A 99 5.24 -6.80 -6.54
N VAL A 100 4.78 -7.72 -7.39
CA VAL A 100 5.57 -8.89 -7.80
C VAL A 100 6.83 -8.48 -8.55
N THR A 101 6.72 -7.50 -9.45
CA THR A 101 7.87 -6.98 -10.22
C THR A 101 8.93 -6.39 -9.30
N ILE A 102 8.54 -5.56 -8.33
CA ILE A 102 9.46 -4.98 -7.35
C ILE A 102 10.10 -6.07 -6.49
N ASN A 103 9.32 -7.05 -6.03
CA ASN A 103 9.85 -8.16 -5.24
C ASN A 103 10.91 -8.95 -6.03
N PHE A 104 10.67 -9.19 -7.32
CA PHE A 104 11.65 -9.84 -8.19
C PHE A 104 12.94 -9.02 -8.32
N ILE A 105 12.83 -7.70 -8.52
CA ILE A 105 14.00 -6.81 -8.59
C ILE A 105 14.79 -6.82 -7.27
N VAL A 106 14.11 -6.80 -6.11
CA VAL A 106 14.77 -6.83 -4.80
C VAL A 106 15.55 -8.14 -4.61
N VAL A 107 14.93 -9.29 -4.89
CA VAL A 107 15.55 -10.61 -4.68
C VAL A 107 16.70 -10.87 -5.65
N PHE A 108 16.55 -10.51 -6.93
CA PHE A 108 17.54 -10.88 -7.95
C PHE A 108 18.60 -9.81 -8.20
N LEU A 109 18.24 -8.52 -8.14
CA LEU A 109 19.11 -7.42 -8.56
C LEU A 109 19.70 -6.65 -7.39
N VAL A 110 18.90 -6.30 -6.38
CA VAL A 110 19.39 -5.51 -5.23
C VAL A 110 20.33 -6.35 -4.38
N LYS A 111 19.93 -7.58 -4.03
CA LYS A 111 20.68 -8.47 -3.12
C LYS A 111 21.25 -7.66 -1.95
N GLU A 112 22.57 -7.50 -1.86
CA GLU A 112 23.25 -6.80 -0.76
C GLU A 112 23.69 -5.36 -1.08
N SER A 113 23.42 -4.87 -2.30
CA SER A 113 23.85 -3.54 -2.71
C SER A 113 22.93 -2.45 -2.14
N TYR A 114 23.38 -1.78 -1.09
CA TYR A 114 22.69 -0.62 -0.51
C TYR A 114 22.49 0.52 -1.52
N PHE A 115 23.40 0.66 -2.50
CA PHE A 115 23.26 1.65 -3.56
C PHE A 115 22.05 1.33 -4.46
N LEU A 116 21.90 0.07 -4.88
CA LEU A 116 20.76 -0.35 -5.70
C LEU A 116 19.45 -0.28 -4.89
N ALA A 117 19.51 -0.61 -3.60
CA ALA A 117 18.37 -0.45 -2.70
C ALA A 117 17.89 1.01 -2.64
N ALA A 118 18.82 1.96 -2.42
CA ALA A 118 18.50 3.38 -2.38
C ALA A 118 17.98 3.90 -3.73
N ALA A 119 18.62 3.51 -4.84
CA ALA A 119 18.18 3.87 -6.18
C ALA A 119 16.75 3.36 -6.47
N LEU A 120 16.43 2.14 -6.04
CA LEU A 120 15.09 1.57 -6.20
C LEU A 120 14.03 2.33 -5.41
N ILE A 121 14.31 2.66 -4.14
CA ILE A 121 13.39 3.46 -3.31
C ILE A 121 13.10 4.80 -3.98
N ILE A 122 14.14 5.50 -4.44
CA ILE A 122 13.99 6.82 -5.08
C ILE A 122 13.20 6.68 -6.39
N ALA A 123 13.56 5.73 -7.24
CA ALA A 123 12.90 5.53 -8.53
C ALA A 123 11.41 5.21 -8.35
N VAL A 124 11.08 4.24 -7.49
CA VAL A 124 9.69 3.86 -7.20
C VAL A 124 8.94 5.00 -6.52
N GLY A 125 9.57 5.70 -5.58
CA GLY A 125 9.02 6.87 -4.91
C GLY A 125 8.63 7.99 -5.87
N VAL A 126 9.54 8.35 -6.79
CA VAL A 126 9.29 9.37 -7.81
C VAL A 126 8.18 8.93 -8.77
N ILE A 127 8.23 7.71 -9.28
CA ILE A 127 7.19 7.18 -10.18
C ILE A 127 5.82 7.23 -9.48
N PHE A 128 5.75 6.77 -8.24
CA PHE A 128 4.51 6.76 -7.46
C PHE A 128 3.95 8.19 -7.27
N LEU A 129 4.81 9.14 -6.89
CA LEU A 129 4.41 10.54 -6.75
C LEU A 129 3.93 11.12 -8.08
N VAL A 130 4.67 10.91 -9.18
CA VAL A 130 4.29 11.41 -10.51
C VAL A 130 2.94 10.84 -10.96
N VAL A 131 2.74 9.53 -10.81
CA VAL A 131 1.46 8.86 -11.12
C VAL A 131 0.35 9.48 -10.26
N ARG A 132 0.60 9.63 -8.96
CA ARG A 132 -0.39 10.19 -8.04
C ARG A 132 -0.75 11.64 -8.35
N PHE A 133 0.23 12.50 -8.63
CA PHE A 133 0.00 13.89 -9.05
C PHE A 133 -0.76 13.98 -10.38
N THR A 134 -0.43 13.10 -11.33
CA THR A 134 -1.10 13.05 -12.64
C THR A 134 -2.56 12.60 -12.50
N VAL A 135 -2.80 11.62 -11.63
CA VAL A 135 -4.12 11.01 -11.44
C VAL A 135 -5.03 11.86 -10.55
N GLU A 136 -4.54 12.40 -9.42
CA GLU A 136 -5.34 13.25 -8.52
C GLU A 136 -5.57 14.65 -9.11
N GLY A 137 -4.69 15.10 -10.01
CA GLY A 137 -4.76 16.42 -10.63
C GLY A 137 -4.43 17.55 -9.66
N LYS A 138 -3.72 18.57 -10.13
CA LYS A 138 -3.25 19.72 -9.32
C LYS A 138 -4.35 20.42 -8.49
N LYS A 139 -5.64 20.31 -8.89
CA LYS A 139 -6.78 21.02 -8.28
C LYS A 139 -7.27 20.52 -6.92
N LYS A 140 -6.96 19.29 -6.49
CA LYS A 140 -7.33 18.78 -5.14
C LYS A 140 -6.17 18.79 -4.13
N LEU A 141 -4.95 19.13 -4.56
CA LEU A 141 -3.72 19.03 -3.74
C LEU A 141 -3.22 20.38 -3.23
N THR A 142 -3.36 21.43 -4.02
CA THR A 142 -3.31 22.83 -3.58
C THR A 142 -4.73 23.32 -3.56
N GLY A 143 -5.35 23.47 -2.39
CA GLY A 143 -6.67 24.05 -2.27
C GLY A 143 -6.70 25.48 -2.78
N ASN A 144 -6.96 25.63 -4.09
CA ASN A 144 -7.31 26.85 -4.80
C ASN A 144 -8.19 26.48 -6.00
#